data_AF-A0A843J6S8-F1
#
_entry.id   AF-A0A843J6S8-F1
#
_cell.length_a   1.000
_cell.length_b   1.000
_cell.length_c   1.000
_cell.angle_alpha   90.00
_cell.angle_beta   90.00
_cell.angle_gamma   90.00
#
_symmetry.space_group_name_H-M   'P 1'
#
loop_
_entity.id
_entity.type
_entity.pdbx_description
1 polymer ?
#
loop_
_entity_poly.entity_id
_entity_poly.type
_entity_poly.pdbx_seq_one_letter_code
_entity_poly.pdbx_strand_id
1 'polypeptide(L)'
;MLERKAYARLLEWKAEGKKPLLVYGQRQIGKTYIIEKFAKENYSGYVYADLSKDAEFRSVFEDHNLSIDDIMLSIRTLRSIEAEDLTDTLFFFDEVQDCDAAFSALKLFALDGRYSVIASGSMLGVRINAKESKKTVRDGSEKKPLSPMGYVEPYVMRSLDFEEFLWSQGIPKDSIAEVRRCIGARTPIPEAICQRFAELYRRYMIVGGMPAAVEAFNSDRETYSKAMSVLGEILALVGQDINRYNSGIDVVKTMECFESIPRQLSKTNKRFHYSEVGKKGDGSRRSADVYAGNLLWIKNAGYGNFIYTVAL
;
A
#
# COMPACT_ATOMS: atom_id res chain seq x y z
N MET A 1 18.02 -3.07 9.31
CA MET A 1 16.62 -2.60 9.31
C MET A 1 16.54 -1.26 8.60
N LEU A 2 15.60 -1.09 7.67
CA LEU A 2 15.45 0.13 6.88
C LEU A 2 14.65 1.21 7.64
N GLU A 3 15.17 2.42 7.71
CA GLU A 3 14.43 3.59 8.22
C GLU A 3 13.33 3.99 7.23
N ARG A 4 12.12 4.29 7.75
CA ARG A 4 10.95 4.61 6.94
C ARG A 4 10.25 5.88 7.42
N LYS A 5 9.92 6.78 6.49
CA LYS A 5 9.04 7.95 6.74
C LYS A 5 7.66 7.54 7.23
N ALA A 6 7.20 6.35 6.82
CA ALA A 6 5.94 5.78 7.29
C ALA A 6 5.87 5.66 8.81
N TYR A 7 6.99 5.42 9.50
CA TYR A 7 7.01 5.34 10.95
C TYR A 7 6.66 6.68 11.62
N ALA A 8 7.24 7.78 11.13
CA ALA A 8 6.90 9.12 11.61
C ALA A 8 5.41 9.43 11.40
N ARG A 9 4.83 9.01 10.26
CA ARG A 9 3.40 9.17 10.01
C ARG A 9 2.50 8.42 11.00
N LEU A 10 2.93 7.24 11.47
CA LEU A 10 2.22 6.48 12.50
C LEU A 10 2.29 7.16 13.87
N LEU A 11 3.42 7.78 14.20
CA LEU A 11 3.56 8.60 15.42
C LEU A 11 2.64 9.83 15.37
N GLU A 12 2.61 10.54 14.24
CA GLU A 12 1.70 11.67 14.01
C GLU A 12 0.24 11.25 14.17
N TRP A 13 -0.15 10.12 13.55
CA TRP A 13 -1.50 9.57 13.67
C TRP A 13 -1.89 9.31 15.14
N LYS A 14 -1.01 8.65 15.91
CA LYS A 14 -1.26 8.39 17.35
C LYS A 14 -1.45 9.68 18.15
N ALA A 15 -0.72 10.74 17.80
CA ALA A 15 -0.81 12.04 18.48
C ALA A 15 -2.08 12.83 18.10
N GLU A 16 -2.53 12.74 16.84
CA GLU A 16 -3.67 13.51 16.32
C GLU A 16 -5.04 12.97 16.75
N GLY A 17 -5.15 11.67 17.07
CA GLY A 17 -6.34 11.10 17.69
C GLY A 17 -6.81 9.78 17.07
N LYS A 18 -7.88 9.23 17.67
CA LYS A 18 -8.24 7.79 17.59
C LYS A 18 -9.10 7.39 16.39
N LYS A 19 -9.03 8.13 15.29
CA LYS A 19 -9.69 7.72 14.05
C LYS A 19 -8.93 6.49 13.50
N PRO A 20 -9.60 5.38 13.16
CA PRO A 20 -8.90 4.21 12.63
C PRO A 20 -8.09 4.57 11.39
N LEU A 21 -6.81 4.18 11.37
CA LEU A 21 -5.92 4.39 10.24
C LEU A 21 -6.07 3.23 9.26
N LEU A 22 -6.38 3.54 8.01
CA LEU A 22 -6.41 2.57 6.92
C LEU A 22 -5.13 2.68 6.10
N VAL A 23 -4.17 1.79 6.34
CA VAL A 23 -2.88 1.74 5.64
C VAL A 23 -2.98 0.83 4.42
N TYR A 24 -2.77 1.38 3.24
CA TYR A 24 -2.88 0.61 2.00
C TYR A 24 -1.80 0.96 0.99
N GLY A 25 -1.60 0.05 0.04
CA GLY A 25 -0.56 0.15 -0.97
C GLY A 25 -0.21 -1.22 -1.53
N GLN A 26 0.79 -1.27 -2.40
CA GLN A 26 1.27 -2.49 -3.02
C GLN A 26 1.65 -3.56 -1.97
N ARG A 27 1.54 -4.84 -2.33
CA ARG A 27 2.16 -5.92 -1.53
C ARG A 27 3.68 -5.75 -1.48
N GLN A 28 4.32 -6.39 -0.51
CA GLN A 28 5.78 -6.43 -0.37
C GLN A 28 6.48 -5.08 -0.07
N ILE A 29 5.75 -4.03 0.29
CA ILE A 29 6.34 -2.73 0.68
C ILE A 29 6.63 -2.58 2.19
N GLY A 30 6.35 -3.61 2.99
CA GLY A 30 6.62 -3.65 4.43
C GLY A 30 5.54 -3.06 5.34
N LYS A 31 4.26 -3.10 4.95
CA LYS A 31 3.12 -2.58 5.74
C LYS A 31 3.01 -3.25 7.11
N THR A 32 2.82 -4.58 7.14
CA THR A 32 2.69 -5.37 8.37
C THR A 32 3.89 -5.15 9.30
N TYR A 33 5.09 -5.19 8.74
CA TYR A 33 6.33 -5.02 9.50
C TYR A 33 6.46 -3.66 10.18
N ILE A 34 6.18 -2.56 9.46
CA ILE A 34 6.32 -1.22 10.05
C ILE A 34 5.25 -0.95 11.11
N ILE A 35 4.03 -1.46 10.91
CA ILE A 35 2.92 -1.35 11.86
C ILE A 35 3.23 -2.17 13.12
N GLU A 36 3.71 -3.40 12.98
CA GLU A 36 4.12 -4.24 14.11
C GLU A 36 5.22 -3.62 14.95
N LYS A 37 6.25 -3.05 14.32
CA LYS A 37 7.32 -2.35 15.03
C LYS A 37 6.75 -1.17 15.81
N PHE A 38 5.96 -0.33 15.15
CA PHE A 38 5.31 0.80 15.77
C PHE A 38 4.44 0.38 16.97
N ALA A 39 3.68 -0.71 16.82
CA ALA A 39 2.86 -1.26 17.90
C ALA A 39 3.69 -1.60 19.13
N LYS A 40 4.74 -2.41 18.94
CA LYS A 40 5.60 -2.90 20.03
C LYS A 40 6.38 -1.79 20.73
N GLU A 41 6.70 -0.71 20.02
CA GLU A 41 7.47 0.41 20.57
C GLU A 41 6.60 1.49 21.24
N ASN A 42 5.29 1.54 20.95
CA ASN A 42 4.43 2.66 21.36
C ASN A 42 3.19 2.28 22.15
N TYR A 43 2.91 1.00 22.41
CA TYR A 43 1.73 0.53 23.15
C TYR A 43 2.11 -0.54 24.16
N SER A 44 1.43 -0.59 25.31
CA SER A 44 1.59 -1.69 26.27
C SER A 44 1.06 -3.02 25.73
N GLY A 45 0.04 -2.97 24.85
CA GLY A 45 -0.58 -4.14 24.24
C GLY A 45 -0.62 -4.08 22.71
N TYR A 46 -0.64 -5.25 22.09
CA TYR A 46 -0.77 -5.40 20.65
C TYR A 46 -1.61 -6.63 20.30
N VAL A 47 -2.70 -6.43 19.55
CA VAL A 47 -3.54 -7.50 19.01
C VAL A 47 -3.42 -7.50 17.50
N TYR A 48 -2.91 -8.60 16.96
CA TYR A 48 -2.79 -8.83 15.52
C TYR A 48 -3.85 -9.79 15.02
N ALA A 49 -4.42 -9.52 13.85
CA ALA A 49 -5.22 -10.47 13.11
C ALA A 49 -4.98 -10.32 11.60
N ASP A 50 -4.49 -11.39 10.97
CA ASP A 50 -4.46 -11.53 9.51
C ASP A 50 -5.80 -12.10 9.05
N LEU A 51 -6.70 -11.23 8.59
CA LEU A 51 -8.07 -11.61 8.23
C LEU A 51 -8.13 -12.52 7.00
N SER A 52 -7.05 -12.65 6.24
CA SER A 52 -6.96 -13.61 5.13
C SER A 52 -6.77 -15.05 5.61
N LYS A 53 -6.25 -15.26 6.83
CA LYS A 53 -5.94 -16.58 7.40
C LYS A 53 -6.74 -16.91 8.65
N ASP A 54 -7.08 -15.91 9.45
CA ASP A 54 -7.71 -16.09 10.74
C ASP A 54 -9.25 -16.11 10.57
N ALA A 55 -9.78 -17.31 10.30
CA ALA A 55 -11.22 -17.51 10.15
C ALA A 55 -11.97 -17.30 11.47
N GLU A 56 -11.36 -17.69 12.58
CA GLU A 56 -11.96 -17.53 13.91
C GLU A 56 -12.06 -16.06 14.28
N PHE A 57 -11.01 -15.25 14.04
CA PHE A 57 -11.06 -13.81 14.27
C PHE A 57 -12.04 -13.09 13.36
N ARG A 58 -12.36 -13.63 12.17
CA ARG A 58 -13.42 -13.05 11.33
C ARG A 58 -14.80 -13.16 11.97
N SER A 59 -15.06 -14.22 12.74
CA SER A 59 -16.35 -14.43 13.42
C SER A 59 -16.68 -13.33 14.44
N VAL A 60 -15.66 -12.65 14.97
CA VAL A 60 -15.79 -11.47 15.86
C VAL A 60 -16.64 -10.37 15.22
N PHE A 61 -16.70 -10.28 13.89
CA PHE A 61 -17.40 -9.21 13.18
C PHE A 61 -18.69 -9.66 12.48
N GLU A 62 -19.07 -10.94 12.57
CA GLU A 62 -20.16 -11.49 11.78
C GLU A 62 -21.56 -11.00 12.20
N ASP A 63 -21.77 -10.68 13.47
CA ASP A 63 -23.04 -10.13 13.93
C ASP A 63 -23.15 -8.62 13.59
N HIS A 64 -24.23 -8.27 12.89
CA HIS A 64 -24.48 -6.90 12.41
C HIS A 64 -25.02 -5.95 13.49
N ASN A 65 -25.35 -6.45 14.68
CA ASN A 65 -25.83 -5.64 15.82
C ASN A 65 -24.77 -5.45 16.91
N LEU A 66 -23.51 -5.80 16.64
CA LEU A 66 -22.44 -5.69 17.64
C LEU A 66 -22.19 -4.24 18.06
N SER A 67 -22.16 -4.01 19.37
CA SER A 67 -21.52 -2.84 19.95
C SER A 67 -20.00 -3.00 19.94
N ILE A 68 -19.26 -1.90 20.17
CA ILE A 68 -17.81 -2.00 20.38
C ILE A 68 -17.48 -2.86 21.60
N ASP A 69 -18.29 -2.83 22.66
CA ASP A 69 -18.05 -3.66 23.83
C ASP A 69 -18.19 -5.16 23.52
N ASP A 70 -19.13 -5.55 22.66
CA ASP A 70 -19.31 -6.94 22.22
C ASP A 70 -18.11 -7.43 21.38
N ILE A 71 -17.64 -6.58 20.46
CA ILE A 71 -16.44 -6.85 19.65
C ILE A 71 -15.23 -7.03 20.58
N MET A 72 -15.05 -6.13 21.54
CA MET A 72 -13.92 -6.18 22.46
C MET A 72 -13.97 -7.38 23.40
N LEU A 73 -15.14 -7.76 23.89
CA LEU A 73 -15.33 -8.98 24.68
C LEU A 73 -14.98 -10.23 23.85
N SER A 74 -15.40 -10.26 22.58
CA SER A 74 -15.10 -11.35 21.66
C SER A 74 -13.60 -11.45 21.38
N ILE A 75 -12.92 -10.32 21.11
CA ILE A 75 -11.46 -10.28 20.92
C ILE A 75 -10.73 -10.76 22.18
N ARG A 76 -11.14 -10.28 23.37
CA ARG A 76 -10.54 -10.70 24.65
C ARG A 76 -10.68 -12.19 24.88
N THR A 77 -11.88 -12.72 24.65
CA THR A 77 -12.17 -14.15 24.82
C THR A 77 -11.35 -14.98 23.85
N LEU A 78 -11.36 -14.60 22.57
CA LEU A 78 -10.66 -15.32 21.51
C LEU A 78 -9.13 -15.32 21.68
N ARG A 79 -8.57 -14.21 22.19
CA ARG A 79 -7.12 -14.07 22.39
C ARG A 79 -6.67 -14.35 23.83
N SER A 80 -7.58 -14.82 24.69
CA SER A 80 -7.33 -15.07 26.11
C SER A 80 -6.68 -13.86 26.83
N ILE A 81 -7.16 -12.65 26.54
CA ILE A 81 -6.63 -11.41 27.12
C ILE A 81 -7.38 -11.13 28.43
N GLU A 82 -6.68 -11.27 29.56
CA GLU A 82 -7.25 -11.05 30.89
C GLU A 82 -7.53 -9.57 31.18
N ALA A 83 -6.68 -8.66 30.68
CA ALA A 83 -6.79 -7.23 30.93
C ALA A 83 -8.17 -6.67 30.55
N GLU A 84 -8.79 -5.94 31.47
CA GLU A 84 -10.09 -5.29 31.25
C GLU A 84 -9.96 -3.99 30.45
N ASP A 85 -8.90 -3.22 30.70
CA ASP A 85 -8.61 -2.00 29.96
C ASP A 85 -7.63 -2.28 28.82
N LEU A 86 -8.09 -2.04 27.59
CA LEU A 86 -7.31 -2.18 26.36
C LEU A 86 -7.11 -0.84 25.63
N THR A 87 -7.24 0.28 26.35
CA THR A 87 -7.08 1.61 25.75
C THR A 87 -5.64 1.92 25.32
N ASP A 88 -4.62 1.34 25.99
CA ASP A 88 -3.22 1.35 25.55
C ASP A 88 -2.84 0.07 24.79
N THR A 89 -3.77 -0.48 24.01
CA THR A 89 -3.55 -1.58 23.08
C THR A 89 -3.78 -1.12 21.65
N LEU A 90 -2.87 -1.48 20.75
CA LEU A 90 -3.09 -1.34 19.32
C LEU A 90 -3.78 -2.59 18.76
N PHE A 91 -4.91 -2.40 18.08
CA PHE A 91 -5.58 -3.42 17.29
C PHE A 91 -5.18 -3.28 15.84
N PHE A 92 -4.51 -4.31 15.30
CA PHE A 92 -4.09 -4.35 13.91
C PHE A 92 -4.84 -5.43 13.13
N PHE A 93 -5.72 -4.98 12.24
CA PHE A 93 -6.50 -5.82 11.33
C PHE A 93 -5.85 -5.81 9.94
N ASP A 94 -5.02 -6.81 9.65
CA ASP A 94 -4.34 -6.95 8.36
C ASP A 94 -5.22 -7.67 7.33
N GLU A 95 -4.96 -7.38 6.05
CA GLU A 95 -5.70 -7.86 4.89
C GLU A 95 -7.22 -7.69 5.04
N VAL A 96 -7.66 -6.50 5.48
CA VAL A 96 -9.07 -6.18 5.75
C VAL A 96 -9.98 -6.35 4.52
N GLN A 97 -9.41 -6.38 3.31
CA GLN A 97 -10.16 -6.74 2.11
C GLN A 97 -10.67 -8.19 2.11
N ASP A 98 -10.16 -9.07 2.98
CA ASP A 98 -10.62 -10.46 3.07
C ASP A 98 -11.74 -10.63 4.13
N CYS A 99 -12.15 -9.54 4.82
CA CYS A 99 -13.31 -9.51 5.71
C CYS A 99 -14.09 -8.19 5.60
N ASP A 100 -15.17 -8.19 4.81
CA ASP A 100 -16.02 -7.01 4.61
C ASP A 100 -16.71 -6.52 5.91
N ALA A 101 -16.97 -7.44 6.85
CA ALA A 101 -17.56 -7.12 8.14
C ALA A 101 -16.58 -6.34 9.04
N ALA A 102 -15.33 -6.81 9.14
CA ALA A 102 -14.27 -6.09 9.83
C ALA A 102 -14.01 -4.70 9.21
N PHE A 103 -14.01 -4.61 7.88
CA PHE A 103 -13.88 -3.32 7.18
C PHE A 103 -15.01 -2.35 7.57
N SER A 104 -16.25 -2.85 7.63
CA SER A 104 -17.42 -2.04 8.02
C SER A 104 -17.36 -1.62 9.49
N ALA A 105 -16.88 -2.50 10.37
CA ALA A 105 -16.74 -2.26 11.81
C ALA A 105 -15.75 -1.14 12.15
N LEU A 106 -14.84 -0.77 11.24
CA LEU A 106 -13.97 0.41 11.43
C LEU A 106 -14.79 1.69 11.70
N LYS A 107 -16.00 1.81 11.15
CA LYS A 107 -16.91 2.91 11.48
C LYS A 107 -17.29 2.93 12.96
N LEU A 108 -17.55 1.76 13.56
CA LEU A 108 -17.90 1.65 14.97
C LEU A 108 -16.74 2.09 15.85
N PHE A 109 -15.51 1.66 15.52
CA PHE A 109 -14.31 2.06 16.26
C PHE A 109 -14.07 3.57 16.18
N ALA A 110 -14.32 4.17 15.01
CA ALA A 110 -14.20 5.62 14.83
C ALA A 110 -15.22 6.42 15.66
N LEU A 111 -16.46 5.93 15.74
CA LEU A 111 -17.53 6.58 16.51
C LEU A 111 -17.31 6.46 18.03
N ASP A 112 -16.77 5.32 18.46
CA ASP A 112 -16.48 5.04 19.86
C ASP A 112 -15.23 5.78 20.34
N GLY A 113 -14.15 5.74 19.57
CA GLY A 113 -12.93 6.48 19.84
C GLY A 113 -12.20 6.09 21.12
N ARG A 114 -12.44 4.91 21.73
CA ARG A 114 -11.62 4.44 22.88
C ARG A 114 -10.34 3.73 22.43
N TYR A 115 -10.39 2.98 21.34
CA TYR A 115 -9.33 2.06 20.92
C TYR A 115 -8.49 2.58 19.75
N SER A 116 -7.21 2.25 19.76
CA SER A 116 -6.30 2.55 18.65
C SER A 116 -6.38 1.42 17.62
N VAL A 117 -6.88 1.72 16.43
CA VAL A 117 -7.08 0.72 15.37
C VAL A 117 -6.31 1.10 14.12
N ILE A 118 -5.46 0.19 13.66
CA ILE A 118 -4.90 0.22 12.31
C ILE A 118 -5.52 -0.93 11.54
N ALA A 119 -6.03 -0.66 10.35
CA ALA A 119 -6.34 -1.68 9.37
C ALA A 119 -5.38 -1.56 8.20
N SER A 120 -4.91 -2.68 7.65
CA SER A 120 -4.23 -2.66 6.37
C SER A 120 -4.90 -3.52 5.33
N GLY A 121 -4.65 -3.16 4.08
CA GLY A 121 -5.09 -3.96 2.96
C GLY A 121 -4.29 -3.65 1.72
N SER A 122 -4.04 -4.71 0.97
CA SER A 122 -3.53 -4.58 -0.39
C SER A 122 -4.71 -4.41 -1.35
N MET A 123 -4.54 -3.60 -2.40
CA MET A 123 -5.52 -3.49 -3.50
C MET A 123 -6.93 -2.96 -3.10
N LEU A 124 -7.06 -2.27 -1.95
CA LEU A 124 -8.33 -1.67 -1.53
C LEU A 124 -8.92 -0.71 -2.57
N GLY A 125 -8.07 0.01 -3.32
CA GLY A 125 -8.51 0.87 -4.42
C GLY A 125 -9.25 0.12 -5.53
N VAL A 126 -8.99 -1.18 -5.73
CA VAL A 126 -9.70 -2.02 -6.70
C VAL A 126 -11.10 -2.36 -6.19
N ARG A 127 -11.22 -2.81 -4.93
CA ARG A 127 -12.51 -3.22 -4.35
C ARG A 127 -13.45 -2.04 -4.07
N ILE A 128 -12.92 -0.90 -3.62
CA ILE A 128 -13.72 0.32 -3.40
C ILE A 128 -14.38 0.75 -4.71
N ASN A 129 -13.59 0.84 -5.79
CA ASN A 129 -14.10 1.24 -7.11
C ASN A 129 -15.06 0.19 -7.72
N ALA A 130 -14.80 -1.11 -7.53
CA ALA A 130 -15.71 -2.17 -7.98
C ALA A 130 -17.09 -2.11 -7.27
N LYS A 131 -17.12 -1.77 -5.97
CA LYS A 131 -18.37 -1.64 -5.19
C LYS A 131 -19.15 -0.37 -5.53
N GLU A 132 -18.46 0.71 -5.91
CA GLU A 132 -19.09 1.96 -6.39
C GLU A 132 -19.65 1.83 -7.82
N SER A 133 -19.00 1.05 -8.68
CA SER A 133 -19.44 0.82 -10.06
C SER A 133 -20.71 -0.03 -10.15
N LYS A 134 -20.98 -0.88 -9.14
CA LYS A 134 -22.26 -1.59 -8.95
C LYS A 134 -23.32 -0.72 -8.27
N LYS A 135 -23.52 0.52 -8.76
CA LYS A 135 -24.61 1.43 -8.35
C LYS A 135 -25.91 1.25 -9.14
N THR A 136 -25.96 0.34 -10.09
CA THR A 136 -27.15 0.08 -10.90
C THR A 136 -27.54 -1.40 -10.88
N VAL A 137 -28.75 -1.65 -10.37
CA VAL A 137 -29.63 -2.82 -10.55
C VAL A 137 -29.57 -3.94 -9.48
N ARG A 138 -30.60 -3.91 -8.61
CA ARG A 138 -31.46 -4.99 -8.07
C ARG A 138 -30.81 -6.22 -7.41
N ASP A 139 -30.99 -6.39 -6.10
CA ASP A 139 -32.10 -7.16 -5.51
C ASP A 139 -32.15 -6.92 -3.98
N GLY A 140 -33.35 -6.95 -3.38
CA GLY A 140 -33.66 -6.43 -2.04
C GLY A 140 -33.26 -7.31 -0.85
N SER A 141 -32.29 -8.22 -0.98
CA SER A 141 -31.98 -9.23 0.04
C SER A 141 -30.53 -9.28 0.51
N GLU A 142 -29.59 -8.56 -0.10
CA GLU A 142 -28.22 -8.47 0.39
C GLU A 142 -27.96 -7.09 1.02
N LYS A 143 -27.93 -7.05 2.35
CA LYS A 143 -27.47 -5.88 3.12
C LYS A 143 -26.02 -5.57 2.72
N LYS A 144 -25.84 -4.59 1.83
CA LYS A 144 -24.52 -4.16 1.37
C LYS A 144 -23.72 -3.60 2.57
N PRO A 145 -22.48 -4.05 2.81
CA PRO A 145 -21.65 -3.50 3.89
C PRO A 145 -21.49 -1.99 3.71
N LEU A 146 -21.75 -1.20 4.76
CA LEU A 146 -21.56 0.24 4.74
C LEU A 146 -20.08 0.55 4.61
N SER A 147 -19.72 1.37 3.62
CA SER A 147 -18.35 1.84 3.47
C SER A 147 -17.96 2.70 4.69
N PRO A 148 -16.84 2.42 5.38
CA PRO A 148 -16.34 3.23 6.49
C PRO A 148 -15.65 4.51 5.99
N MET A 149 -15.66 4.77 4.68
CA MET A 149 -15.07 5.97 4.08
C MET A 149 -15.68 7.23 4.70
N GLY A 150 -14.81 8.13 5.19
CA GLY A 150 -15.19 9.29 6.01
C GLY A 150 -14.97 9.07 7.51
N TYR A 151 -15.06 7.83 7.99
CA TYR A 151 -14.79 7.43 9.38
C TYR A 151 -13.39 6.88 9.60
N VAL A 152 -12.65 6.58 8.53
CA VAL A 152 -11.23 6.19 8.58
C VAL A 152 -10.31 7.29 8.07
N GLU A 153 -9.06 7.24 8.49
CA GLU A 153 -7.96 8.05 7.95
C GLU A 153 -7.18 7.23 6.91
N PRO A 154 -7.26 7.56 5.61
CA PRO A 154 -6.54 6.82 4.59
C PRO A 154 -5.05 7.20 4.56
N TYR A 155 -4.17 6.20 4.57
CA TYR A 155 -2.74 6.38 4.37
C TYR A 155 -2.20 5.45 3.27
N VAL A 156 -1.74 6.04 2.16
CA VAL A 156 -1.07 5.30 1.08
C VAL A 156 0.40 5.12 1.45
N MET A 157 0.77 3.93 1.91
CA MET A 157 2.17 3.57 2.06
C MET A 157 2.73 3.17 0.70
N ARG A 158 3.92 3.68 0.36
CA ARG A 158 4.66 3.33 -0.86
C ARG A 158 5.91 2.50 -0.54
N SER A 159 6.58 2.00 -1.57
CA SER A 159 7.95 1.53 -1.46
C SER A 159 8.89 2.65 -1.00
N LEU A 160 10.14 2.32 -0.66
CA LEU A 160 11.13 3.31 -0.27
C LEU A 160 11.29 4.34 -1.39
N ASP A 161 11.21 5.63 -1.05
CA ASP A 161 11.62 6.67 -1.99
C ASP A 161 13.15 6.81 -2.04
N PHE A 162 13.63 7.68 -2.93
CA PHE A 162 15.07 7.86 -3.10
C PHE A 162 15.75 8.34 -1.81
N GLU A 163 15.08 9.13 -0.97
CA GLU A 163 15.66 9.61 0.28
C GLU A 163 15.72 8.51 1.34
N GLU A 164 14.67 7.70 1.48
CA GLU A 164 14.69 6.50 2.33
C GLU A 164 15.78 5.52 1.86
N PHE A 165 16.01 5.43 0.54
CA PHE A 165 17.14 4.70 -0.01
C PHE A 165 18.48 5.32 0.39
N LEU A 166 18.66 6.65 0.30
CA LEU A 166 19.90 7.32 0.74
C LEU A 166 20.22 7.03 2.21
N TRP A 167 19.21 7.01 3.09
CA TRP A 167 19.39 6.59 4.49
C TRP A 167 19.90 5.16 4.60
N SER A 168 19.37 4.24 3.78
CA SER A 168 19.85 2.85 3.74
C SER A 168 21.29 2.72 3.23
N GLN A 169 21.76 3.69 2.44
CA GLN A 169 23.14 3.80 1.95
C GLN A 169 24.08 4.53 2.92
N GLY A 170 23.60 4.87 4.13
CA GLY A 170 24.41 5.55 5.16
C GLY A 170 24.67 7.03 4.86
N ILE A 171 23.88 7.65 3.98
CA ILE A 171 24.04 9.08 3.68
C ILE A 171 23.51 9.93 4.84
N PRO A 172 24.32 10.86 5.38
CA PRO A 172 23.89 11.73 6.48
C PRO A 172 22.67 12.58 6.10
N LYS A 173 21.77 12.77 7.07
CA LYS A 173 20.58 13.62 6.91
C LYS A 173 20.93 15.06 6.58
N ASP A 174 22.05 15.58 7.10
CA ASP A 174 22.53 16.94 6.81
C ASP A 174 22.91 17.12 5.34
N SER A 175 23.51 16.11 4.71
CA SER A 175 23.82 16.14 3.27
C SER A 175 22.54 16.20 2.42
N ILE A 176 21.49 15.49 2.84
CA ILE A 176 20.18 15.51 2.18
C ILE A 176 19.51 16.87 2.39
N ALA A 177 19.58 17.41 3.60
CA ALA A 177 19.05 18.73 3.94
C ALA A 177 19.74 19.85 3.14
N GLU A 178 21.05 19.76 2.93
CA GLU A 178 21.80 20.72 2.12
C GLU A 178 21.36 20.70 0.64
N VAL A 179 21.14 19.51 0.08
CA VAL A 179 20.58 19.39 -1.28
C VAL A 179 19.20 20.02 -1.37
N ARG A 180 18.31 19.76 -0.40
CA ARG A 180 16.98 20.40 -0.33
C ARG A 180 17.08 21.92 -0.22
N ARG A 181 17.99 22.43 0.62
CA ARG A 181 18.25 23.86 0.79
C ARG A 181 18.68 24.48 -0.54
N CYS A 182 19.63 23.86 -1.24
CA CYS A 182 20.10 24.33 -2.54
C CYS A 182 18.96 24.37 -3.57
N ILE A 183 18.13 23.32 -3.64
CA ILE A 183 16.97 23.28 -4.54
C ILE A 183 15.97 24.40 -4.20
N GLY A 184 15.62 24.57 -2.92
CA GLY A 184 14.68 25.59 -2.48
C GLY A 184 15.19 27.02 -2.70
N ALA A 185 16.48 27.26 -2.43
CA ALA A 185 17.15 28.54 -2.65
C ALA A 185 17.55 28.77 -4.11
N ARG A 186 17.40 27.77 -4.99
CA ARG A 186 17.85 27.79 -6.39
C ARG A 186 19.35 28.08 -6.55
N THR A 187 20.16 27.58 -5.61
CA THR A 187 21.62 27.71 -5.66
C THR A 187 22.26 26.43 -6.18
N PRO A 188 23.46 26.50 -6.78
CA PRO A 188 24.19 25.31 -7.21
C PRO A 188 24.43 24.34 -6.04
N ILE A 189 24.21 23.05 -6.29
CA ILE A 189 24.58 21.98 -5.35
C ILE A 189 26.10 21.78 -5.46
N PRO A 190 26.83 21.65 -4.34
CA PRO A 190 28.27 21.34 -4.37
C PRO A 190 28.56 20.12 -5.24
N GLU A 191 29.57 20.22 -6.11
CA GLU A 191 29.82 19.23 -7.16
C GLU A 191 30.03 17.81 -6.61
N ALA A 192 30.80 17.67 -5.53
CA ALA A 192 31.04 16.37 -4.88
C ALA A 192 29.73 15.72 -4.39
N ILE A 193 28.81 16.51 -3.83
CA ILE A 193 27.50 16.02 -3.39
C ILE A 193 26.67 15.62 -4.62
N CYS A 194 26.65 16.46 -5.65
CA CYS A 194 25.91 16.19 -6.88
C CYS A 194 26.38 14.89 -7.56
N GLN A 195 27.70 14.69 -7.68
CA GLN A 195 28.27 13.47 -8.26
C GLN A 195 27.91 12.23 -7.44
N ARG A 196 28.03 12.29 -6.11
CA ARG A 196 27.67 11.18 -5.22
C ARG A 196 26.18 10.84 -5.28
N PHE A 197 25.30 11.85 -5.24
CA PHE A 197 23.86 11.63 -5.34
C PHE A 197 23.46 11.09 -6.72
N ALA A 198 24.11 11.55 -7.79
CA ALA A 198 23.88 11.00 -9.14
C ALA A 198 24.29 9.52 -9.25
N GLU A 199 25.40 9.12 -8.62
CA GLU A 199 25.80 7.71 -8.52
C GLU A 199 24.74 6.88 -7.78
N LEU A 200 24.32 7.32 -6.60
CA LEU A 200 23.31 6.63 -5.78
C LEU A 200 21.94 6.58 -6.48
N TYR A 201 21.59 7.62 -7.22
CA TYR A 201 20.36 7.65 -8.01
C TYR A 201 20.38 6.58 -9.10
N ARG A 202 21.51 6.38 -9.81
CA ARG A 202 21.64 5.29 -10.78
C ARG A 202 21.48 3.92 -10.13
N ARG A 203 22.01 3.72 -8.91
CA ARG A 203 21.82 2.48 -8.15
C ARG A 203 20.34 2.28 -7.78
N TYR A 204 19.69 3.33 -7.27
CA TYR A 204 18.26 3.30 -6.94
C TYR A 204 17.38 3.01 -8.15
N MET A 205 17.74 3.49 -9.35
CA MET A 205 17.01 3.17 -10.58
C MET A 205 17.06 1.67 -10.96
N ILE A 206 18.08 0.93 -10.49
CA ILE A 206 18.24 -0.51 -10.73
C ILE A 206 17.57 -1.31 -9.59
N VAL A 207 17.86 -0.96 -8.34
CA VAL A 207 17.38 -1.68 -7.14
C VAL A 207 15.91 -1.37 -6.85
N GLY A 208 15.48 -0.15 -7.15
CA GLY A 208 14.17 0.38 -6.79
C GLY A 208 14.01 0.61 -5.29
N GLY A 209 12.75 0.75 -4.87
CA GLY A 209 12.38 1.02 -3.48
C GLY A 209 11.83 -0.17 -2.71
N MET A 210 11.76 -1.37 -3.29
CA MET A 210 11.17 -2.52 -2.60
C MET A 210 12.04 -2.90 -1.40
N PRO A 211 11.53 -2.92 -0.15
CA PRO A 211 12.34 -3.14 1.04
C PRO A 211 13.23 -4.38 0.96
N ALA A 212 12.68 -5.52 0.52
CA ALA A 212 13.43 -6.76 0.38
C ALA A 212 14.56 -6.65 -0.67
N ALA A 213 14.35 -5.92 -1.76
CA ALA A 213 15.39 -5.69 -2.77
C ALA A 213 16.50 -4.76 -2.24
N VAL A 214 16.14 -3.71 -1.51
CA VAL A 214 17.11 -2.80 -0.87
C VAL A 214 17.93 -3.53 0.19
N GLU A 215 17.30 -4.37 1.01
CA GLU A 215 18.01 -5.17 2.02
C GLU A 215 18.92 -6.24 1.40
N ALA A 216 18.48 -6.91 0.34
CA ALA A 216 19.30 -7.82 -0.44
C ALA A 216 20.51 -7.11 -1.07
N PHE A 217 20.32 -5.90 -1.58
CA PHE A 217 21.41 -5.08 -2.13
C PHE A 217 22.44 -4.67 -1.06
N ASN A 218 21.95 -4.24 0.11
CA ASN A 218 22.82 -3.80 1.21
C ASN A 218 23.61 -4.94 1.85
N SER A 219 23.03 -6.15 1.90
CA SER A 219 23.68 -7.32 2.52
C SER A 219 24.77 -7.97 1.66
N ASP A 220 24.76 -7.75 0.33
CA ASP A 220 25.64 -8.44 -0.63
C ASP A 220 26.78 -7.57 -1.18
N ARG A 221 27.29 -6.64 -0.36
CA ARG A 221 28.32 -5.67 -0.76
C ARG A 221 27.97 -4.93 -2.06
N GLU A 222 26.70 -4.54 -2.22
CA GLU A 222 26.20 -3.78 -3.38
C GLU A 222 26.19 -4.55 -4.72
N THR A 223 26.11 -5.88 -4.67
CA THR A 223 25.93 -6.68 -5.89
C THR A 223 24.46 -6.68 -6.32
N TYR A 224 24.19 -6.30 -7.58
CA TYR A 224 22.83 -6.20 -8.11
C TYR A 224 22.10 -7.56 -8.25
N SER A 225 22.83 -8.67 -8.32
CA SER A 225 22.26 -9.99 -8.64
C SER A 225 21.17 -10.43 -7.65
N LYS A 226 21.41 -10.30 -6.34
CA LYS A 226 20.40 -10.69 -5.33
C LYS A 226 19.19 -9.77 -5.35
N ALA A 227 19.40 -8.46 -5.48
CA ALA A 227 18.31 -7.51 -5.62
C ALA A 227 17.43 -7.84 -6.85
N MET A 228 18.05 -8.17 -7.98
CA MET A 228 17.34 -8.58 -9.20
C MET A 228 16.57 -9.89 -9.04
N SER A 229 17.12 -10.87 -8.31
CA SER A 229 16.39 -12.11 -7.97
C SER A 229 15.12 -11.81 -7.18
N VAL A 230 15.25 -11.01 -6.11
CA VAL A 230 14.13 -10.59 -5.27
C VAL A 230 13.09 -9.81 -6.07
N LEU A 231 13.52 -8.90 -6.95
CA LEU A 231 12.61 -8.18 -7.84
C LEU A 231 11.87 -9.13 -8.78
N GLY A 232 12.53 -10.18 -9.29
CA GLY A 232 11.91 -11.23 -10.10
C GLY A 232 10.82 -11.98 -9.33
N GLU A 233 11.07 -12.36 -8.08
CA GLU A 233 10.09 -12.99 -7.20
C GLU A 233 8.89 -12.06 -6.93
N ILE A 234 9.15 -10.78 -6.66
CA ILE A 234 8.10 -9.76 -6.47
C ILE A 234 7.24 -9.65 -7.74
N LEU A 235 7.85 -9.59 -8.93
CA LEU A 235 7.11 -9.53 -10.19
C LEU A 235 6.25 -10.78 -10.44
N ALA A 236 6.76 -11.97 -10.08
CA ALA A 236 5.98 -13.20 -10.14
C ALA A 236 4.75 -13.15 -9.21
N LEU A 237 4.91 -12.60 -8.00
CA LEU A 237 3.79 -12.37 -7.07
C LEU A 237 2.77 -11.38 -7.63
N VAL A 238 3.21 -10.31 -8.30
CA VAL A 238 2.29 -9.38 -8.98
C VAL A 238 1.44 -10.10 -10.03
N GLY A 239 2.03 -11.01 -10.81
CA GLY A 239 1.28 -11.83 -11.75
C GLY A 239 0.23 -12.72 -11.06
N GLN A 240 0.57 -13.31 -9.91
CA GLN A 240 -0.38 -14.09 -9.12
C GLN A 240 -1.51 -13.23 -8.54
N ASP A 241 -1.20 -12.02 -8.06
CA ASP A 241 -2.20 -11.06 -7.56
C ASP A 241 -3.17 -10.63 -8.65
N ILE A 242 -2.66 -10.38 -9.87
CA ILE A 242 -3.50 -10.10 -11.05
C ILE A 242 -4.44 -11.27 -11.32
N ASN A 243 -3.98 -12.51 -11.23
CA ASN A 243 -4.85 -13.68 -11.42
C ASN A 243 -5.90 -13.82 -10.31
N ARG A 244 -5.54 -13.53 -9.06
CA ARG A 244 -6.39 -13.78 -7.88
C ARG A 244 -7.45 -12.71 -7.65
N TYR A 245 -7.11 -11.43 -7.82
CA TYR A 245 -7.93 -10.31 -7.35
C TYR A 245 -8.57 -9.49 -8.47
N ASN A 246 -8.30 -9.83 -9.73
CA ASN A 246 -8.87 -9.15 -10.89
C ASN A 246 -10.28 -9.65 -11.23
N SER A 247 -11.18 -9.52 -10.26
CA SER A 247 -12.59 -9.88 -10.43
C SER A 247 -13.33 -8.78 -11.20
N GLY A 248 -14.01 -9.18 -12.28
CA GLY A 248 -14.83 -8.27 -13.10
C GLY A 248 -14.08 -7.52 -14.20
N ILE A 249 -12.78 -7.80 -14.41
CA ILE A 249 -11.97 -7.28 -15.50
C ILE A 249 -11.17 -8.45 -16.12
N ASP A 250 -10.78 -8.31 -17.38
CA ASP A 250 -10.08 -9.33 -18.16
C ASP A 250 -8.62 -9.49 -17.68
N VAL A 251 -8.35 -10.61 -17.00
CA VAL A 251 -7.04 -10.96 -16.43
C VAL A 251 -5.92 -10.90 -17.47
N VAL A 252 -6.18 -11.45 -18.66
CA VAL A 252 -5.19 -11.51 -19.75
C VAL A 252 -4.84 -10.10 -20.19
N LYS A 253 -5.83 -9.23 -20.39
CA LYS A 253 -5.60 -7.84 -20.78
C LYS A 253 -4.92 -7.01 -19.70
N THR A 254 -5.15 -7.32 -18.43
CA THR A 254 -4.43 -6.69 -17.32
C THR A 254 -2.96 -7.10 -17.31
N MET A 255 -2.66 -8.38 -17.55
CA MET A 255 -1.29 -8.83 -17.73
C MET A 255 -0.63 -8.17 -18.95
N GLU A 256 -1.30 -8.11 -20.10
CA GLU A 256 -0.77 -7.41 -21.28
C GLU A 256 -0.46 -5.95 -21.00
N CYS A 257 -1.37 -5.26 -20.29
CA CYS A 257 -1.14 -3.89 -19.83
C CYS A 257 0.11 -3.80 -18.96
N PHE A 258 0.21 -4.65 -17.93
CA PHE A 258 1.32 -4.66 -16.98
C PHE A 258 2.67 -4.92 -17.67
N GLU A 259 2.75 -5.95 -18.50
CA GLU A 259 3.96 -6.31 -19.24
C GLU A 259 4.35 -5.26 -20.30
N SER A 260 3.38 -4.49 -20.82
CA SER A 260 3.67 -3.42 -21.77
C SER A 260 4.34 -2.20 -21.11
N ILE A 261 4.17 -1.99 -19.79
CA ILE A 261 4.64 -0.78 -19.10
C ILE A 261 6.15 -0.57 -19.26
N PRO A 262 7.04 -1.52 -18.94
CA PRO A 262 8.48 -1.31 -19.08
C PRO A 262 8.90 -1.01 -20.52
N ARG A 263 8.31 -1.70 -21.50
CA ARG A 263 8.57 -1.50 -22.93
C ARG A 263 8.13 -0.13 -23.43
N GLN A 264 7.04 0.40 -22.91
CA GLN A 264 6.58 1.75 -23.27
C GLN A 264 7.43 2.81 -22.56
N LEU A 265 7.77 2.61 -21.28
CA LEU A 265 8.60 3.53 -20.51
C LEU A 265 10.06 3.59 -20.98
N SER A 266 10.55 2.62 -21.77
CA SER A 266 11.88 2.70 -22.37
C SER A 266 11.96 3.66 -23.56
N LYS A 267 10.83 4.04 -24.18
CA LYS A 267 10.76 4.99 -25.29
C LYS A 267 11.01 6.42 -24.86
N THR A 268 11.37 7.30 -25.80
CA THR A 268 11.56 8.74 -25.52
C THR A 268 10.28 9.38 -24.99
N ASN A 269 9.14 9.08 -25.61
CA ASN A 269 7.83 9.50 -25.13
C ASN A 269 7.38 8.55 -24.01
N LYS A 270 7.16 9.10 -22.81
CA LYS A 270 6.72 8.34 -21.62
C LYS A 270 5.20 8.25 -21.49
N ARG A 271 4.44 8.78 -22.45
CA ARG A 271 2.98 8.64 -22.48
C ARG A 271 2.61 7.19 -22.76
N PHE A 272 1.68 6.66 -21.97
CA PHE A 272 1.14 5.33 -22.20
C PHE A 272 0.19 5.34 -23.42
N HIS A 273 0.40 4.43 -24.37
CA HIS A 273 -0.35 4.29 -25.60
C HIS A 273 -1.09 2.94 -25.62
N TYR A 274 -2.42 2.97 -25.53
CA TYR A 274 -3.27 1.77 -25.54
C TYR A 274 -3.10 0.90 -26.79
N SER A 275 -2.82 1.51 -27.94
CA SER A 275 -2.57 0.81 -29.20
C SER A 275 -1.29 -0.02 -29.20
N GLU A 276 -0.42 0.16 -28.21
CA GLU A 276 0.85 -0.56 -28.10
C GLU A 276 0.81 -1.72 -27.10
N VAL A 277 -0.33 -1.98 -26.45
CA VAL A 277 -0.46 -3.00 -25.40
C VAL A 277 -0.48 -4.42 -26.01
N GLY A 278 -1.51 -4.73 -26.82
CA GLY A 278 -1.67 -6.05 -27.45
C GLY A 278 -0.92 -6.24 -28.78
N LYS A 279 -0.93 -7.46 -29.33
CA LYS A 279 -0.35 -7.76 -30.64
C LYS A 279 -1.29 -7.27 -31.76
N LYS A 280 -0.82 -6.29 -32.55
CA LYS A 280 -1.35 -5.79 -33.85
C LYS A 280 -2.89 -5.71 -34.02
N GLY A 281 -3.42 -4.50 -34.25
CA GLY A 281 -4.43 -4.32 -35.32
C GLY A 281 -5.75 -3.60 -35.02
N ASP A 282 -6.08 -3.27 -33.77
CA ASP A 282 -7.28 -2.46 -33.50
C ASP A 282 -6.88 -1.00 -33.24
N GLY A 283 -7.47 -0.06 -33.98
CA GLY A 283 -7.17 1.37 -33.90
C GLY A 283 -7.28 1.92 -32.47
N SER A 284 -6.54 3.01 -32.19
CA SER A 284 -6.29 3.54 -30.83
C SER A 284 -7.53 3.79 -29.95
N ARG A 285 -8.68 4.15 -30.55
CA ARG A 285 -9.95 4.33 -29.83
C ARG A 285 -10.49 3.01 -29.28
N ARG A 286 -10.50 1.94 -30.10
CA ARG A 286 -10.96 0.61 -29.69
C ARG A 286 -10.06 0.03 -28.61
N SER A 287 -8.75 0.26 -28.70
CA SER A 287 -7.80 -0.19 -27.67
C SER A 287 -8.02 0.51 -26.33
N ALA A 288 -8.41 1.79 -26.32
CA ALA A 288 -8.70 2.50 -25.08
C ALA A 288 -9.90 1.90 -24.35
N ASP A 289 -11.01 1.62 -25.05
CA ASP A 289 -12.20 0.98 -24.46
C ASP A 289 -11.89 -0.40 -23.89
N VAL A 290 -10.97 -1.12 -24.55
CA VAL A 290 -10.53 -2.47 -24.14
C VAL A 290 -9.62 -2.44 -22.90
N TYR A 291 -8.68 -1.51 -22.82
CA TYR A 291 -7.60 -1.53 -21.83
C TYR A 291 -7.72 -0.50 -20.71
N ALA A 292 -8.61 0.50 -20.81
CA ALA A 292 -8.73 1.56 -19.78
C ALA A 292 -9.05 0.99 -18.39
N GLY A 293 -9.99 0.04 -18.30
CA GLY A 293 -10.34 -0.62 -17.03
C GLY A 293 -9.16 -1.40 -16.44
N ASN A 294 -8.44 -2.15 -17.30
CA ASN A 294 -7.25 -2.91 -16.94
C ASN A 294 -6.12 -2.01 -16.41
N LEU A 295 -5.87 -0.89 -17.09
CA LEU A 295 -4.86 0.07 -16.70
C LEU A 295 -5.25 0.77 -15.38
N LEU A 296 -6.53 1.13 -15.20
CA LEU A 296 -7.04 1.67 -13.94
C LEU A 296 -6.91 0.67 -12.78
N TRP A 297 -7.12 -0.63 -13.05
CA TRP A 297 -6.89 -1.68 -12.07
C TRP A 297 -5.43 -1.70 -11.60
N ILE A 298 -4.46 -1.63 -12.53
CA ILE A 298 -3.01 -1.59 -12.20
C ILE A 298 -2.69 -0.39 -11.31
N LYS A 299 -3.25 0.79 -11.62
CA LYS A 299 -3.11 2.00 -10.79
C LYS A 299 -3.65 1.76 -9.38
N ASN A 300 -4.87 1.23 -9.28
CA ASN A 300 -5.58 1.04 -8.03
C ASN A 300 -4.99 -0.08 -7.15
N ALA A 301 -4.36 -1.07 -7.76
CA ALA A 301 -3.59 -2.10 -7.08
C ALA A 301 -2.25 -1.56 -6.53
N GLY A 302 -1.84 -0.37 -6.95
CA GLY A 302 -0.59 0.27 -6.53
C GLY A 302 0.63 -0.16 -7.35
N TYR A 303 0.43 -0.86 -8.48
CA TYR A 303 1.52 -1.30 -9.36
C TYR A 303 1.98 -0.23 -10.36
N GLY A 304 1.26 0.89 -10.48
CA GLY A 304 1.63 2.00 -11.36
C GLY A 304 1.24 3.37 -10.80
N ASN A 305 2.16 4.33 -10.90
CA ASN A 305 1.92 5.73 -10.55
C ASN A 305 1.61 6.54 -11.81
N PHE A 306 0.39 7.04 -11.92
CA PHE A 306 -0.04 7.73 -13.14
C PHE A 306 0.26 9.22 -13.01
N ILE A 307 1.07 9.72 -13.94
CA ILE A 307 1.41 11.12 -14.06
C ILE A 307 0.55 11.70 -15.17
N TYR A 308 -0.23 12.73 -14.84
CA TYR A 308 -1.05 13.45 -15.80
C TYR A 308 -0.37 14.77 -16.12
N THR A 309 -0.22 15.08 -17.41
CA THR A 309 0.20 16.42 -17.83
C THR A 309 -0.92 17.38 -17.48
N VAL A 310 -0.70 18.23 -16.48
CA VAL A 310 -1.55 19.40 -16.28
C VAL A 310 -1.12 20.39 -17.34
N ALA A 311 -1.99 20.67 -18.32
CA ALA A 311 -1.78 21.81 -19.19
C ALA A 311 -1.89 23.05 -18.31
N LEU A 312 -0.74 23.69 -18.04
CA LEU A 312 -0.68 25.04 -17.47
C LEU A 312 -0.93 26.05 -18.58
#